data_AF-A0A2H3JP36-F1
#
_entry.id   AF-A0A2H3JP36-F1
#
_cell.length_a   1.000
_cell.length_b   1.000
_cell.length_c   1.000
_cell.angle_alpha   90.00
_cell.angle_beta   90.00
_cell.angle_gamma   90.00
#
_symmetry.space_group_name_H-M   'P 1'
#
loop_
_entity.id
_entity.type
_entity.pdbx_description
1 polymer ?
#
loop_
_entity_poly.entity_id
_entity_poly.type
_entity_poly.pdbx_seq_one_letter_code
_entity_poly.pdbx_strand_id
1 'polypeptide(L)'
;LPLGPNPLLLLRNVHQVPMEHQCKMSHHWAKQYGDVLYLWLFSKSAVVLSSIQAAHDLLEKRSSKYSHRPHFMLIYNMMGWHSNLALMPYGDRWHLHRKWFHSSFNEGKVVEEYCSIQQR
;
A
#
# COMPACT_ATOMS: atom_id res chain seq x y z
N LEU A 1 11.36 -4.09 17.41
CA LEU A 1 10.96 -4.45 16.03
C LEU A 1 10.33 -5.84 16.09
N PRO A 2 9.26 -6.11 15.33
CA PRO A 2 8.65 -7.44 15.29
C PRO A 2 9.65 -8.49 14.78
N LEU A 3 9.52 -9.73 15.24
CA LEU A 3 10.34 -10.84 14.79
C LEU A 3 10.01 -11.19 13.33
N GLY A 4 10.99 -11.65 12.58
CA GLY A 4 10.86 -12.04 11.18
C GLY A 4 11.92 -13.07 10.80
N PRO A 5 11.84 -13.65 9.59
CA PRO A 5 12.80 -14.64 9.13
C PRO A 5 14.21 -14.04 9.07
N ASN A 6 15.21 -14.86 9.35
CA ASN A 6 16.59 -14.40 9.44
C ASN A 6 17.09 -13.92 8.06
N PRO A 7 17.61 -12.68 7.95
CA PRO A 7 18.15 -12.17 6.69
C PRO A 7 19.54 -12.75 6.40
N LEU A 8 19.88 -12.90 5.12
CA LEU A 8 21.26 -13.08 4.66
C LEU A 8 22.02 -11.74 4.66
N LEU A 9 23.35 -11.77 4.60
CA LEU A 9 24.19 -10.56 4.61
C LEU A 9 23.81 -9.53 3.52
N LEU A 10 23.95 -9.89 2.24
CA LEU A 10 23.75 -8.97 1.12
C LEU A 10 22.29 -8.96 0.61
N LEU A 11 21.72 -10.14 0.36
CA LEU A 11 20.36 -10.31 -0.15
C LEU A 11 19.29 -10.03 0.92
N ARG A 12 19.65 -10.02 2.19
CA ARG A 12 18.70 -9.89 3.31
C ARG A 12 17.55 -10.87 3.20
N ASN A 13 16.29 -10.43 3.29
CA ASN A 13 15.12 -11.31 3.18
C ASN A 13 14.60 -11.45 1.73
N VAL A 14 15.24 -10.85 0.73
CA VAL A 14 14.73 -10.86 -0.66
C VAL A 14 14.58 -12.27 -1.20
N HIS A 15 15.58 -13.12 -0.94
CA HIS A 15 15.57 -14.53 -1.35
C HIS A 15 14.44 -15.37 -0.73
N GLN A 16 13.81 -14.88 0.34
CA GLN A 16 12.71 -15.55 1.03
C GLN A 16 11.34 -15.11 0.51
N VAL A 17 11.27 -14.02 -0.26
CA VAL A 17 10.02 -13.53 -0.84
C VAL A 17 9.78 -14.24 -2.17
N PRO A 18 8.77 -15.12 -2.28
CA PRO A 18 8.49 -15.80 -3.54
C PRO A 18 7.92 -14.81 -4.55
N MET A 19 8.22 -15.00 -5.83
CA MET A 19 7.65 -14.17 -6.91
C MET A 19 6.14 -14.44 -7.06
N GLU A 20 5.72 -15.69 -6.85
CA GLU A 20 4.32 -16.12 -6.92
C GLU A 20 3.74 -16.41 -5.53
N HIS A 21 2.42 -16.32 -5.41
CA HIS A 21 1.70 -16.71 -4.19
C HIS A 21 2.19 -16.03 -2.88
N GLN A 22 2.60 -14.77 -2.97
CA GLN A 22 3.10 -13.99 -1.81
C GLN A 22 2.13 -14.01 -0.63
N CYS A 23 0.82 -13.97 -0.87
CA CYS A 23 -0.19 -14.07 0.20
C CYS A 23 -0.09 -15.37 1.00
N LYS A 24 0.19 -16.51 0.35
CA LYS A 24 0.36 -17.80 1.02
C LYS A 24 1.60 -17.79 1.91
N MET A 25 2.71 -17.22 1.42
CA MET A 25 3.94 -17.09 2.20
C MET A 25 3.77 -16.14 3.40
N SER A 26 3.14 -14.97 3.19
CA SER A 26 2.81 -14.06 4.28
C SER A 26 1.96 -14.72 5.36
N HIS A 27 0.97 -15.54 4.97
CA HIS A 27 0.16 -16.30 5.92
C HIS A 27 0.99 -17.36 6.69
N HIS A 28 1.92 -18.04 6.02
CA HIS A 28 2.83 -18.96 6.68
C HIS A 28 3.72 -18.25 7.71
N TRP A 29 4.32 -17.12 7.34
CA TRP A 29 5.10 -16.31 8.29
C TRP A 29 4.26 -15.76 9.43
N ALA A 30 3.01 -15.38 9.18
CA ALA A 30 2.12 -14.92 10.24
C ALA A 30 1.92 -15.98 11.33
N LYS A 31 1.76 -17.25 10.93
CA LYS A 31 1.67 -18.38 11.87
C LYS A 31 2.96 -18.60 12.67
N GLN A 32 4.12 -18.30 12.08
CA GLN A 32 5.41 -18.57 12.71
C GLN A 32 5.93 -17.41 13.57
N TYR A 33 5.77 -16.18 13.10
CA TYR A 33 6.37 -14.97 13.68
C TYR A 33 5.35 -14.00 14.28
N GLY A 34 4.06 -14.21 14.01
CA GLY A 34 2.95 -13.38 14.49
C GLY A 34 2.39 -12.42 13.44
N ASP A 35 1.36 -11.67 13.83
CA ASP A 35 0.53 -10.85 12.94
C ASP A 35 1.25 -9.65 12.32
N VAL A 36 2.36 -9.22 12.90
CA VAL A 36 3.18 -8.11 12.42
C VAL A 36 4.60 -8.63 12.24
N LEU A 37 5.06 -8.60 10.99
CA LEU A 37 6.34 -9.14 10.55
C LEU A 37 7.19 -8.01 9.99
N TYR A 38 8.49 -8.03 10.29
CA TYR A 38 9.47 -7.10 9.70
C TYR A 38 10.41 -7.84 8.75
N LEU A 39 10.61 -7.28 7.55
CA LEU A 39 11.49 -7.80 6.51
C LEU A 39 12.45 -6.72 6.01
N TRP A 40 13.65 -7.12 5.64
CA TRP A 40 14.60 -6.29 4.93
C TRP A 40 14.72 -6.71 3.46
N LEU A 41 14.33 -5.83 2.56
CA LEU A 41 14.43 -5.99 1.11
C LEU A 41 15.56 -5.11 0.57
N PHE A 42 16.77 -5.66 0.49
CA PHE A 42 18.00 -4.92 0.21
C PHE A 42 18.20 -3.73 1.17
N SER A 43 18.15 -2.49 0.67
CA SER A 43 18.28 -1.27 1.47
C SER A 43 16.96 -0.77 2.05
N LYS A 44 15.83 -1.40 1.70
CA LYS A 44 14.50 -1.01 2.14
C LYS A 44 13.98 -1.96 3.19
N SER A 45 13.19 -1.44 4.12
CA SER A 45 12.44 -2.25 5.07
C SER A 45 10.99 -2.39 4.65
N ALA A 46 10.40 -3.55 4.88
CA ALA A 46 8.99 -3.81 4.69
C ALA A 46 8.38 -4.34 5.99
N VAL A 47 7.13 -3.94 6.26
CA VAL A 47 6.33 -4.48 7.35
C VAL A 47 5.14 -5.20 6.73
N VAL A 48 4.94 -6.46 7.09
CA VAL A 48 3.80 -7.26 6.65
C VAL A 48 2.80 -7.34 7.79
N LEU A 49 1.54 -7.02 7.47
CA LEU A 49 0.42 -7.07 8.41
C LEU A 49 -0.49 -8.23 8.03
N SER A 50 -0.76 -9.12 8.96
CA SER A 50 -1.56 -10.33 8.73
C SER A 50 -2.83 -10.42 9.58
N SER A 51 -3.12 -9.41 10.38
CA SER A 51 -4.40 -9.27 11.09
C SER A 51 -5.14 -7.99 10.72
N ILE A 52 -6.48 -8.06 10.75
CA ILE A 52 -7.37 -6.92 10.48
C ILE A 52 -7.14 -5.81 11.50
N GLN A 53 -6.93 -6.17 12.77
CA GLN A 53 -6.68 -5.20 13.83
C GLN A 53 -5.38 -4.41 13.57
N ALA A 54 -4.28 -5.09 13.23
CA ALA A 54 -3.03 -4.42 12.91
C ALA A 54 -3.14 -3.53 11.65
N ALA A 55 -3.85 -4.01 10.63
CA ALA A 55 -4.12 -3.24 9.42
C ALA A 55 -4.94 -1.97 9.72
N HIS A 56 -6.01 -2.09 10.50
CA HIS A 56 -6.85 -0.96 10.88
C HIS A 56 -6.11 0.05 11.77
N ASP A 57 -5.35 -0.43 12.76
CA ASP A 57 -4.64 0.45 13.69
C ASP A 57 -3.49 1.23 13.01
N LEU A 58 -2.82 0.64 12.02
CA LEU A 58 -1.72 1.28 11.32
C LEU A 58 -2.17 2.02 10.05
N LEU A 59 -2.95 1.38 9.18
CA LEU A 59 -3.28 1.94 7.88
C LEU A 59 -4.47 2.91 7.92
N GLU A 60 -5.43 2.73 8.84
CA GLU A 60 -6.61 3.58 8.96
C GLU A 60 -6.41 4.67 10.03
N LYS A 61 -6.33 4.27 11.31
CA LYS A 61 -6.23 5.20 12.45
C LYS A 61 -4.97 6.08 12.40
N ARG A 62 -3.90 5.57 11.80
CA ARG A 62 -2.60 6.26 11.68
C ARG A 62 -2.21 6.49 10.22
N SER A 63 -3.21 6.57 9.34
CA SER A 63 -3.03 6.75 7.90
C SER A 63 -2.05 7.88 7.55
N SER A 64 -2.08 9.01 8.26
CA SER A 64 -1.18 10.15 8.04
C SER A 64 0.32 9.82 8.21
N LYS A 65 0.66 8.80 9.01
CA LYS A 65 2.05 8.37 9.23
C LYS A 65 2.53 7.32 8.22
N TYR A 66 1.63 6.46 7.73
CA TYR A 66 1.99 5.29 6.92
C TYR A 66 1.53 5.37 5.47
N SER A 67 0.81 6.42 5.07
CA SER A 67 0.26 6.57 3.71
C SER A 67 1.21 7.24 2.71
N HIS A 68 2.40 7.66 3.14
CA HIS A 68 3.38 8.25 2.22
C HIS A 68 3.81 7.23 1.16
N ARG A 69 3.83 7.65 -0.11
CA ARG A 69 4.18 6.81 -1.25
C ARG A 69 5.61 7.12 -1.69
N PRO A 70 6.45 6.10 -1.98
CA PRO A 70 7.79 6.34 -2.49
C PRO A 70 7.73 7.00 -3.87
N HIS A 71 8.77 7.77 -4.21
CA HIS A 71 8.88 8.34 -5.54
C HIS A 71 9.20 7.25 -6.57
N PHE A 72 8.25 7.01 -7.48
CA PHE A 72 8.41 6.05 -8.58
C PHE A 72 8.98 6.74 -9.82
N MET A 73 10.29 6.64 -10.04
CA MET A 73 11.00 7.36 -11.11
C MET A 73 10.42 7.11 -12.51
N LEU A 74 10.10 5.86 -12.85
CA LEU A 74 9.45 5.51 -14.12
C LEU A 74 8.12 6.26 -14.31
N ILE A 75 7.31 6.31 -13.25
CA ILE A 75 5.95 6.84 -13.31
C ILE A 75 5.95 8.36 -13.37
N TYR A 76 6.79 9.00 -12.56
CA TYR A 76 6.86 10.45 -12.51
C TYR A 76 7.72 11.03 -13.62
N ASN A 77 8.97 10.60 -13.71
CA ASN A 77 9.96 11.26 -14.57
C ASN A 77 9.84 10.83 -16.02
N MET A 78 9.51 9.56 -16.29
CA MET A 78 9.47 9.06 -17.67
C MET A 78 8.06 9.16 -18.26
N MET A 79 7.02 8.80 -17.50
CA MET A 79 5.63 8.86 -17.99
C MET A 79 4.94 10.21 -17.72
N GLY A 80 5.50 11.06 -16.87
CA GLY A 80 4.92 12.37 -16.55
C GLY A 80 3.68 12.32 -15.66
N TRP A 81 3.39 11.20 -14.99
CA TRP A 81 2.13 10.97 -14.24
C TRP A 81 2.12 11.60 -12.84
N HIS A 82 2.49 12.87 -12.76
CA HIS A 82 2.57 13.65 -11.52
C HIS A 82 1.24 13.82 -10.79
N SER A 83 0.12 13.72 -11.51
CA SER A 83 -1.23 13.89 -10.97
C SER A 83 -1.93 12.57 -10.65
N ASN A 84 -1.22 11.44 -10.69
CA ASN A 84 -1.79 10.14 -10.32
C ASN A 84 -2.00 10.06 -8.79
N LEU A 85 -3.26 10.21 -8.35
CA LEU A 85 -3.65 10.22 -6.94
C LEU A 85 -3.25 8.95 -6.18
N ALA A 86 -3.25 7.79 -6.83
CA ALA A 86 -2.96 6.51 -6.18
C ALA A 86 -1.50 6.36 -5.75
N LEU A 87 -0.59 7.02 -6.49
CA LEU A 87 0.85 6.92 -6.29
C LEU A 87 1.46 8.19 -5.70
N MET A 88 0.70 9.30 -5.69
CA MET A 88 1.15 10.61 -5.23
C MET A 88 1.67 10.58 -3.78
N PRO A 89 2.83 11.21 -3.51
CA PRO A 89 3.34 11.38 -2.14
C PRO A 89 2.31 12.07 -1.24
N TYR A 90 2.20 11.60 0.00
CA TYR A 90 1.26 12.17 0.97
C TYR A 90 1.67 13.59 1.36
N GLY A 91 0.71 14.52 1.36
CA GLY A 91 0.91 15.95 1.63
C GLY A 91 -0.25 16.80 1.09
N ASP A 92 -0.11 18.12 1.11
CA ASP A 92 -1.19 19.06 0.77
C ASP A 92 -1.76 18.84 -0.64
N ARG A 93 -0.89 18.57 -1.61
CA ARG A 93 -1.30 18.26 -2.98
C ARG A 93 -2.18 17.00 -3.05
N TRP A 94 -1.81 15.96 -2.30
CA TRP A 94 -2.60 14.73 -2.23
C TRP A 94 -3.96 14.98 -1.57
N HIS A 95 -4.02 15.77 -0.50
CA HIS A 95 -5.27 16.14 0.15
C HIS A 95 -6.20 16.91 -0.78
N LEU A 96 -5.67 17.86 -1.56
CA LEU A 96 -6.42 18.62 -2.53
C LEU A 96 -6.99 17.72 -3.65
N HIS A 97 -6.14 16.88 -4.25
CA HIS A 97 -6.60 15.94 -5.27
C HIS A 97 -7.64 14.97 -4.71
N ARG A 98 -7.45 14.42 -3.50
CA ARG A 98 -8.43 13.54 -2.87
C ARG A 98 -9.76 14.24 -2.66
N LYS A 99 -9.77 15.52 -2.25
CA LYS A 99 -11.00 16.30 -2.11
C LYS A 99 -11.75 16.41 -3.43
N TRP A 100 -11.06 16.77 -4.51
CA TRP A 100 -11.67 16.88 -5.85
C TRP A 100 -12.21 15.55 -6.36
N PHE A 101 -11.42 14.47 -6.24
CA PHE A 101 -11.88 13.13 -6.58
C PHE A 101 -13.12 12.76 -5.75
N HIS A 102 -13.08 12.97 -4.43
CA HIS A 102 -14.21 12.61 -3.59
C HIS A 102 -15.49 13.38 -3.96
N SER A 103 -15.41 14.69 -4.24
CA SER A 103 -16.59 15.44 -4.70
C SER A 103 -17.12 14.91 -6.03
N SER A 104 -16.25 14.53 -6.96
CA SER A 104 -16.70 14.06 -8.28
C SER A 104 -17.30 12.66 -8.27
N PHE A 105 -16.91 11.78 -7.35
CA PHE A 105 -17.34 10.37 -7.34
C PHE A 105 -18.42 10.06 -6.29
N ASN A 106 -18.53 10.85 -5.22
CA ASN A 106 -19.37 10.51 -4.06
C ASN A 106 -20.64 11.37 -3.95
N GLU A 107 -20.94 12.17 -4.96
CA GLU A 107 -22.26 12.82 -5.08
C GLU A 107 -23.29 11.77 -5.50
N GLY A 108 -24.33 11.54 -4.68
CA GLY A 108 -25.33 10.50 -4.92
C GLY A 108 -25.96 10.54 -6.32
N LYS A 109 -26.06 11.74 -6.91
CA LYS A 109 -26.50 11.94 -8.31
C LYS A 109 -25.58 11.28 -9.34
N VAL A 110 -24.26 11.32 -9.13
CA VAL A 110 -23.27 10.72 -10.06
C VAL A 110 -23.39 9.21 -10.07
N VAL A 111 -23.68 8.60 -8.91
CA VAL A 111 -23.87 7.13 -8.82
C VAL A 111 -25.13 6.69 -9.56
N GLU A 112 -26.24 7.42 -9.41
CA GLU A 112 -27.50 7.14 -10.12
C GLU A 112 -27.35 7.27 -11.63
N GLU A 113 -26.70 8.34 -12.10
CA GLU A 113 -26.41 8.55 -13.52
C GLU A 113 -25.51 7.44 -14.08
N TYR A 114 -24.46 7.04 -13.37
CA TYR A 114 -23.54 5.98 -13.80
C TYR A 114 -24.22 4.60 -13.86
N CYS A 115 -25.08 4.26 -12.90
CA CYS A 115 -25.82 2.99 -12.89
C CYS A 115 -26.65 2.80 -14.17
N SER A 116 -27.25 3.87 -14.70
CA SER A 116 -28.04 3.81 -15.94
C SER A 116 -27.19 3.46 -17.17
N ILE A 117 -25.91 3.81 -17.16
CA ILE A 117 -24.95 3.51 -18.23
C ILE A 117 -24.45 2.07 -18.13
N GLN A 118 -24.24 1.55 -16.91
CA GLN A 118 -23.75 0.17 -16.71
C GLN A 118 -24.78 -0.92 -17.02
N GLN A 119 -26.07 -0.60 -17.00
CA GLN A 119 -27.16 -1.56 -17.25
C GLN A 119 -27.54 -1.70 -18.74
N ARG A 120 -26.79 -1.05 -19.65
CA ARG A 120 -26.89 -1.21 -21.10
C ARG A 120 -25.93 -2.29 -21.61
#